data_AF-Q9DCN1-F1
#
_entry.id   AF-Q9DCN1-F1
#
_cell.length_a   1.000
_cell.length_b   1.000
_cell.length_c   1.000
_cell.angle_alpha   90.00
_cell.angle_beta   90.00
_cell.angle_gamma   90.00
#
_symmetry.space_group_name_H-M   'P 1'
#
loop_
_entity.id
_entity.type
_entity.pdbx_description
1 polymer ?
#
loop_
_entity_poly.entity_id
_entity_poly.type
_entity_poly.pdbx_seq_one_letter_code
_entity_poly.pdbx_strand_id
1 'polypeptide(L)'
;MSSVKRNPKKEMISELHSSAAEGNVAKLAGILSHSPSLLNETSENGWTALMYAARNGHPDVVQFLLEKGCDRSLVNKARQTALDIAAFWGYRHIANLLANAKGGKKPWFLTNEVDECENYFSRTLLDRRSDKRNNSDWLQAKESHPTTVYLLFSDLNPLVTLGGNKESSQQPEVRLCQLNYPDVKGYLAQPEKITLVFLGVELEMRKGSPAQAGGVPEEEEDGLVAWFALGIEPGAAEEFKQRHENCYFLHPPMPALLQLKEKEAGVVAQARSVLAWHSRYKFCPTCGSATKIEEGGYKRVCVRETCPSLQGVHNTSYPRVDPVVIMQVIHPDGTKCLLGRQKRFPPGMFTCLAGFIEPGETIEDAVRREVEEESGVKVGHVQYVSCQPWPMPSSLMIGCLAVAVSTEIKVDKNEIEDARWFTREQVVDVLTKGKQQAFFVPPSRAIAHQLIKHWVGMNPNL
;
A
#
# COMPACT_ATOMS: atom_id res chain seq x y z
N MET A 1 72.50 -9.71 10.24
CA MET A 1 71.70 -8.82 11.11
C MET A 1 70.29 -8.73 10.50
N SER A 2 69.26 -8.73 11.35
CA SER A 2 67.96 -9.40 11.15
C SER A 2 67.15 -9.05 9.89
N SER A 3 66.97 -10.04 9.01
CA SER A 3 65.96 -10.07 7.96
C SER A 3 64.56 -10.21 8.57
N VAL A 4 63.84 -9.09 8.71
CA VAL A 4 62.41 -9.09 9.05
C VAL A 4 61.65 -9.64 7.85
N LYS A 5 61.19 -10.90 7.92
CA LYS A 5 60.26 -11.49 6.95
C LYS A 5 58.99 -10.62 6.92
N ARG A 6 58.86 -9.76 5.91
CA ARG A 6 57.65 -8.95 5.70
C ARG A 6 56.50 -9.89 5.34
N ASN A 7 55.37 -9.72 6.01
CA ASN A 7 54.15 -10.48 5.76
C ASN A 7 53.48 -9.90 4.50
N PRO A 8 53.33 -10.66 3.39
CA PRO A 8 52.77 -10.15 2.14
C PRO A 8 51.38 -9.53 2.32
N LYS A 9 50.55 -10.10 3.20
CA LYS A 9 49.22 -9.54 3.52
C LYS A 9 49.31 -8.14 4.12
N LYS A 10 50.29 -7.89 4.99
CA LYS A 10 50.48 -6.56 5.62
C LYS A 10 50.92 -5.53 4.58
N GLU A 11 51.75 -5.91 3.62
CA GLU A 11 52.17 -5.02 2.53
C GLU A 11 50.99 -4.63 1.64
N MET A 12 50.13 -5.58 1.27
CA MET A 12 48.92 -5.30 0.47
C MET A 12 47.93 -4.40 1.22
N ILE A 13 47.74 -4.60 2.53
CA ILE A 13 46.89 -3.72 3.35
C ILE A 13 47.47 -2.30 3.37
N SER A 14 48.78 -2.18 3.60
CA SER A 14 49.47 -0.87 3.59
C SER A 14 49.34 -0.19 2.24
N GLU A 15 49.43 -0.94 1.15
CA GLU A 15 49.29 -0.43 -0.21
C GLU A 15 47.85 0.02 -0.51
N LEU A 16 46.85 -0.73 -0.06
CA LEU A 16 45.43 -0.35 -0.14
C LEU A 16 45.19 0.98 0.61
N HIS A 17 45.69 1.09 1.84
CA HIS A 17 45.52 2.29 2.67
C HIS A 17 46.27 3.50 2.08
N SER A 18 47.49 3.32 1.55
CA SER A 18 48.23 4.38 0.85
C SER A 18 47.47 4.87 -0.38
N SER A 19 46.96 3.93 -1.19
CA SER A 19 46.20 4.25 -2.41
C SER A 19 44.92 5.03 -2.09
N ALA A 20 44.25 4.70 -0.99
CA ALA A 20 43.08 5.44 -0.52
C ALA A 20 43.43 6.83 0.04
N ALA A 21 44.59 6.99 0.67
CA ALA A 21 45.07 8.29 1.15
C ALA A 21 45.55 9.21 0.01
N GLU A 22 46.10 8.63 -1.06
CA GLU A 22 46.59 9.35 -2.24
C GLU A 22 45.49 9.74 -3.24
N GLY A 23 44.30 9.15 -3.14
CA GLY A 23 43.20 9.40 -4.09
C GLY A 23 43.26 8.55 -5.36
N ASN A 24 43.98 7.42 -5.35
CA ASN A 24 44.22 6.63 -6.56
C ASN A 24 43.18 5.52 -6.75
N VAL A 25 42.05 5.86 -7.37
CA VAL A 25 40.95 4.92 -7.68
C VAL A 25 41.42 3.74 -8.55
N ALA A 26 42.29 3.97 -9.54
CA ALA A 26 42.78 2.93 -10.45
C ALA A 26 43.59 1.85 -9.70
N LYS A 27 44.45 2.29 -8.77
CA LYS A 27 45.25 1.37 -7.94
C LYS A 27 44.38 0.60 -6.96
N LEU A 28 43.39 1.25 -6.34
CA LEU A 28 42.40 0.57 -5.49
C LEU A 28 41.60 -0.48 -6.26
N ALA A 29 41.18 -0.17 -7.48
CA ALA A 29 40.48 -1.11 -8.36
C ALA A 29 41.34 -2.34 -8.68
N GLY A 30 42.63 -2.14 -8.98
CA GLY A 30 43.58 -3.22 -9.21
C GLY A 30 43.81 -4.09 -7.97
N ILE A 31 43.92 -3.51 -6.77
CA ILE A 31 44.12 -4.28 -5.53
C ILE A 31 42.86 -5.10 -5.19
N LEU A 32 41.69 -4.46 -5.22
CA LEU A 32 40.42 -5.08 -4.83
C LEU A 32 39.90 -6.09 -5.86
N SER A 33 40.30 -6.01 -7.13
CA SER A 33 39.98 -7.06 -8.11
C SER A 33 40.68 -8.37 -7.81
N HIS A 34 41.92 -8.32 -7.30
CA HIS A 34 42.72 -9.50 -6.96
C HIS A 34 42.44 -10.00 -5.53
N SER A 35 42.05 -9.11 -4.61
CA SER A 35 41.81 -9.46 -3.21
C SER A 35 40.67 -8.64 -2.59
N PRO A 36 39.40 -8.98 -2.91
CA PRO A 36 38.22 -8.28 -2.36
C PRO A 36 38.14 -8.33 -0.83
N SER A 37 38.72 -9.37 -0.21
CA SER A 37 38.73 -9.55 1.25
C SER A 37 39.47 -8.43 2.01
N LEU A 38 40.27 -7.61 1.31
CA LEU A 38 41.00 -6.51 1.93
C LEU A 38 40.13 -5.26 2.20
N LEU A 39 38.91 -5.19 1.66
CA LEU A 39 38.05 -4.01 1.65
C LEU A 39 37.88 -3.35 3.04
N ASN A 40 37.73 -4.19 4.07
CA ASN A 40 37.45 -3.77 5.45
C ASN A 40 38.63 -3.99 6.41
N GLU A 41 39.83 -4.31 5.89
CA GLU A 41 41.02 -4.50 6.72
C GLU A 41 41.49 -3.17 7.34
N THR A 42 41.96 -3.26 8.58
CA THR A 42 42.32 -2.09 9.39
C THR A 42 43.83 -1.99 9.62
N SER A 43 44.33 -0.76 9.73
CA SER A 43 45.72 -0.50 10.13
C SER A 43 45.91 -0.79 11.62
N GLU A 44 47.13 -0.71 12.13
CA GLU A 44 47.43 -0.90 13.55
C GLU A 44 46.67 0.09 14.47
N ASN A 45 46.18 1.20 13.93
CA ASN A 45 45.35 2.19 14.64
C ASN A 45 43.84 2.07 14.38
N GLY A 46 43.40 0.99 13.72
CA GLY A 46 41.99 0.73 13.41
C GLY A 46 41.47 1.50 12.18
N TRP A 47 42.34 2.07 11.35
CA TRP A 47 41.91 2.85 10.18
C TRP A 47 41.63 1.95 8.98
N THR A 48 40.48 2.15 8.33
CA THR A 48 40.12 1.50 7.06
C THR A 48 40.48 2.38 5.86
N ALA A 49 40.48 1.80 4.65
CA ALA A 49 40.64 2.57 3.41
C ALA A 49 39.61 3.71 3.29
N LEU A 50 38.36 3.46 3.70
CA LEU A 50 37.30 4.48 3.69
C LEU A 50 37.63 5.67 4.61
N MET A 51 38.21 5.41 5.79
CA MET A 51 38.62 6.46 6.71
C MET A 51 39.80 7.29 6.17
N TYR A 52 40.77 6.65 5.51
CA TYR A 52 41.87 7.37 4.85
C TYR A 52 41.37 8.25 3.70
N ALA A 53 40.44 7.76 2.89
CA ALA A 53 39.81 8.55 1.83
C ALA A 53 39.01 9.74 2.39
N ALA A 54 38.22 9.51 3.45
CA ALA A 54 37.46 10.55 4.13
C ALA A 54 38.35 11.62 4.77
N ARG A 55 39.49 11.24 5.38
CA ARG A 55 40.45 12.16 5.99
C ARG A 55 41.16 13.05 4.97
N ASN A 56 41.50 12.50 3.81
CA ASN A 56 42.27 13.22 2.79
C ASN A 56 41.40 13.95 1.76
N GLY A 57 40.07 13.84 1.88
CA GLY A 57 39.16 14.63 1.05
C GLY A 57 38.96 14.08 -0.36
N HIS A 58 38.98 12.75 -0.54
CA HIS A 58 38.85 12.09 -1.86
C HIS A 58 37.43 11.53 -2.08
N PRO A 59 36.48 12.31 -2.62
CA PRO A 59 35.08 11.87 -2.77
C PRO A 59 34.89 10.75 -3.80
N ASP A 60 35.72 10.72 -4.84
CA ASP A 60 35.76 9.69 -5.88
C ASP A 60 36.16 8.32 -5.31
N VAL A 61 37.20 8.28 -4.45
CA VAL A 61 37.58 7.08 -3.73
C VAL A 61 36.50 6.65 -2.74
N VAL A 62 35.90 7.60 -2.02
CA VAL A 62 34.80 7.31 -1.09
C VAL A 62 33.63 6.68 -1.83
N GLN A 63 33.22 7.26 -2.95
CA GLN A 63 32.14 6.72 -3.78
C GLN A 63 32.49 5.32 -4.30
N PHE A 64 33.70 5.12 -4.84
CA PHE A 64 34.16 3.82 -5.32
C PHE A 64 34.13 2.74 -4.22
N LEU A 65 34.61 3.05 -3.01
CA LEU A 65 34.59 2.10 -1.89
C LEU A 65 33.16 1.77 -1.44
N LEU A 66 32.26 2.75 -1.45
CA LEU A 66 30.84 2.55 -1.14
C LEU A 66 30.15 1.66 -2.18
N GLU A 67 30.46 1.84 -3.47
CA GLU A 67 29.98 0.97 -4.56
C GLU A 67 30.50 -0.47 -4.44
N LYS A 68 31.67 -0.67 -3.81
CA LYS A 68 32.21 -2.00 -3.50
C LYS A 68 31.65 -2.64 -2.23
N GLY A 69 30.76 -1.95 -1.50
CA GLY A 69 30.10 -2.49 -0.31
C GLY A 69 30.97 -2.47 0.96
N CYS A 70 31.85 -1.47 1.11
CA CYS A 70 32.66 -1.36 2.32
C CYS A 70 31.80 -1.14 3.59
N ASP A 71 32.26 -1.65 4.72
CA ASP A 71 31.60 -1.45 6.01
C ASP A 71 31.88 -0.05 6.56
N ARG A 72 30.86 0.80 6.49
CA ARG A 72 30.89 2.19 7.00
C ARG A 72 30.76 2.29 8.52
N SER A 73 30.45 1.20 9.22
CA SER A 73 30.20 1.17 10.67
C SER A 73 31.47 0.99 11.51
N LEU A 74 32.58 0.57 10.88
CA LEU A 74 33.85 0.40 11.55
C LEU A 74 34.35 1.71 12.17
N VAL A 75 35.00 1.58 13.32
CA VAL A 75 35.56 2.71 14.07
C VAL A 75 37.05 2.50 14.32
N ASN A 76 37.82 3.58 14.26
CA ASN A 76 39.24 3.55 14.63
C ASN A 76 39.43 3.50 16.16
N LYS A 77 40.69 3.49 16.64
CA LYS A 77 41.00 3.52 18.09
C LYS A 77 40.46 4.76 18.82
N ALA A 78 40.18 5.86 18.12
CA ALA A 78 39.56 7.07 18.67
C ALA A 78 38.01 7.01 18.62
N ARG A 79 37.44 5.85 18.27
CA ARG A 79 35.99 5.61 18.11
C ARG A 79 35.33 6.45 17.01
N GLN A 80 36.08 6.84 15.98
CA GLN A 80 35.57 7.62 14.85
C GLN A 80 35.27 6.73 13.65
N THR A 81 34.09 6.90 13.05
CA THR A 81 33.73 6.38 11.73
C THR A 81 34.32 7.25 10.61
N ALA A 82 34.25 6.79 9.36
CA ALA A 82 34.59 7.61 8.21
C ALA A 82 33.73 8.89 8.13
N LEU A 83 32.46 8.83 8.57
CA LEU A 83 31.57 9.98 8.61
C LEU A 83 32.04 11.01 9.64
N ASP A 84 32.42 10.57 10.85
CA ASP A 84 32.93 11.45 11.89
C ASP A 84 34.20 12.16 11.45
N ILE A 85 35.07 11.44 10.75
CA ILE A 85 36.29 12.00 10.15
C ILE A 85 35.93 13.05 9.09
N ALA A 86 35.06 12.73 8.14
CA ALA A 86 34.66 13.67 7.09
C ALA A 86 34.01 14.94 7.67
N ALA A 87 33.19 14.78 8.71
CA ALA A 87 32.56 15.90 9.42
C ALA A 87 33.60 16.75 10.16
N PHE A 88 34.56 16.13 10.85
CA PHE A 88 35.62 16.82 11.58
C PHE A 88 36.51 17.69 10.66
N TRP A 89 36.84 17.19 9.46
CA TRP A 89 37.64 17.94 8.48
C TRP A 89 36.82 18.91 7.62
N GLY A 90 35.50 18.99 7.81
CA GLY A 90 34.63 19.91 7.07
C GLY A 90 34.32 19.50 5.63
N TYR A 91 34.57 18.25 5.24
CA TYR A 91 34.27 17.74 3.90
C TYR A 91 32.78 17.40 3.76
N ARG A 92 31.93 18.44 3.66
CA ARG A 92 30.46 18.31 3.59
C ARG A 92 29.98 17.35 2.50
N HIS A 93 30.59 17.39 1.32
CA HIS A 93 30.21 16.50 0.21
C HIS A 93 30.46 15.02 0.55
N ILE A 94 31.61 14.71 1.17
CA ILE A 94 31.95 13.34 1.61
C ILE A 94 31.05 12.91 2.76
N ALA A 95 30.80 13.79 3.74
CA ALA A 95 29.89 13.51 4.83
C ALA A 95 28.48 13.17 4.30
N ASN A 96 27.99 13.92 3.32
CA ASN A 96 26.72 13.64 2.64
C ASN A 96 26.76 12.31 1.87
N LEU A 97 27.85 12.00 1.15
CA LEU A 97 28.00 10.70 0.46
C LEU A 97 27.97 9.52 1.45
N LEU A 98 28.72 9.62 2.55
CA LEU A 98 28.77 8.59 3.59
C LEU A 98 27.42 8.42 4.32
N ALA A 99 26.68 9.52 4.49
CA ALA A 99 25.33 9.51 5.03
C ALA A 99 24.32 8.89 4.04
N ASN A 100 24.42 9.20 2.75
CA ASN A 100 23.40 8.91 1.73
C ASN A 100 23.67 7.69 0.84
N ALA A 101 24.86 7.09 0.86
CA ALA A 101 25.18 6.00 -0.04
C ALA A 101 24.27 4.78 0.18
N LYS A 102 23.60 4.43 -0.92
CA LYS A 102 22.59 3.38 -1.13
C LYS A 102 22.88 2.12 -0.31
N GLY A 103 21.86 1.68 0.44
CA GLY A 103 21.99 0.91 1.69
C GLY A 103 21.90 1.80 2.94
N GLY A 104 21.43 3.06 2.76
CA GLY A 104 21.42 4.12 3.75
C GLY A 104 20.83 3.67 5.08
N LYS A 105 21.55 3.98 6.17
CA LYS A 105 20.97 3.92 7.51
C LYS A 105 19.62 4.60 7.45
N LYS A 106 18.60 3.94 8.01
CA LYS A 106 17.29 4.51 8.27
C LYS A 106 17.47 5.97 8.72
N PRO A 107 16.94 6.96 7.97
CA PRO A 107 17.00 8.35 8.37
C PRO A 107 16.67 8.48 9.86
N TRP A 108 17.49 9.22 10.62
CA TRP A 108 17.44 9.19 12.09
C TRP A 108 16.05 9.54 12.65
N PHE A 109 15.22 10.25 11.87
CA PHE A 109 13.87 10.66 12.21
C PHE A 109 12.79 9.61 11.92
N LEU A 110 13.11 8.50 11.24
CA LEU A 110 12.19 7.38 11.05
C LEU A 110 12.33 6.42 12.25
N THR A 111 11.32 6.39 13.12
CA THR A 111 11.24 5.46 14.25
C THR A 111 10.83 4.06 13.78
N ASN A 112 11.27 3.00 14.47
CA ASN A 112 10.80 1.61 14.23
C ASN A 112 9.38 1.38 14.78
N GLU A 113 8.85 2.32 15.54
CA GLU A 113 7.52 2.26 16.10
C GLU A 113 6.50 2.52 15.00
N VAL A 114 5.95 1.42 14.46
CA VAL A 114 4.75 1.47 13.64
C VAL A 114 3.58 1.51 14.61
N ASP A 115 3.10 2.71 14.93
CA ASP A 115 1.77 2.84 15.49
C ASP A 115 0.80 2.20 14.49
N GLU A 116 -0.14 1.36 14.98
CA GLU A 116 -1.12 0.69 14.12
C GLU A 116 -1.89 1.74 13.32
N CYS A 117 -1.52 1.92 12.05
CA CYS A 117 -2.19 2.85 11.17
C CYS A 117 -3.63 2.36 10.96
N GLU A 118 -4.62 3.26 11.11
CA GLU A 118 -6.03 2.92 10.91
C GLU A 118 -6.28 2.58 9.43
N ASN A 119 -6.19 1.30 9.10
CA ASN A 119 -6.41 0.82 7.74
C ASN A 119 -7.92 0.67 7.48
N TYR A 120 -8.54 1.76 7.06
CA TYR A 120 -9.93 1.76 6.61
C TYR A 120 -10.07 0.95 5.31
N PHE A 121 -11.18 0.23 5.10
CA PHE A 121 -11.41 -0.82 4.07
C PHE A 121 -10.62 -2.13 4.21
N SER A 122 -9.70 -2.29 5.17
CA SER A 122 -8.98 -3.58 5.33
C SER A 122 -9.58 -4.47 6.42
N ARG A 123 -10.23 -3.86 7.43
CA ARG A 123 -10.89 -4.60 8.51
C ARG A 123 -12.14 -5.30 7.96
N THR A 124 -12.26 -6.59 8.24
CA THR A 124 -13.42 -7.41 7.85
C THR A 124 -14.04 -8.06 9.08
N LEU A 125 -15.36 -8.27 9.04
CA LEU A 125 -16.12 -9.07 10.00
C LEU A 125 -16.19 -10.55 9.61
N LEU A 126 -15.70 -10.88 8.42
CA LEU A 126 -15.89 -12.17 7.78
C LEU A 126 -14.57 -12.91 7.61
N ASP A 127 -14.60 -14.21 7.90
CA ASP A 127 -13.68 -15.17 7.28
C ASP A 127 -14.15 -15.41 5.84
N ARG A 128 -13.27 -15.19 4.87
CA ARG A 128 -13.59 -15.30 3.44
C ARG A 128 -13.93 -16.71 2.99
N ARG A 129 -13.52 -17.75 3.73
CA ARG A 129 -13.81 -19.17 3.46
C ARG A 129 -13.72 -19.54 1.98
N SER A 130 -12.57 -19.25 1.37
CA SER A 130 -12.38 -19.51 -0.06
C SER A 130 -12.47 -20.99 -0.42
N ASP A 131 -12.26 -21.87 0.55
CA ASP A 131 -12.48 -23.32 0.46
C ASP A 131 -13.94 -23.69 0.12
N LYS A 132 -14.91 -22.81 0.43
CA LYS A 132 -16.34 -23.04 0.14
C LYS A 132 -16.76 -22.59 -1.25
N ARG A 133 -15.93 -21.80 -1.96
CA ARG A 133 -16.30 -21.17 -3.23
C ARG A 133 -16.61 -22.18 -4.35
N ASN A 134 -15.95 -23.32 -4.35
CA ASN A 134 -16.17 -24.40 -5.31
C ASN A 134 -17.17 -25.47 -4.82
N ASN A 135 -17.76 -25.30 -3.63
CA ASN A 135 -18.78 -26.20 -3.10
C ASN A 135 -20.17 -25.64 -3.43
N SER A 136 -20.66 -25.97 -4.62
CA SER A 136 -21.94 -25.48 -5.14
C SER A 136 -23.12 -25.87 -4.25
N ASP A 137 -23.14 -27.09 -3.73
CA ASP A 137 -24.23 -27.57 -2.87
C ASP A 137 -24.31 -26.75 -1.58
N TRP A 138 -23.17 -26.51 -0.93
CA TRP A 138 -23.10 -25.69 0.27
C TRP A 138 -23.51 -24.23 0.01
N LEU A 139 -23.07 -23.64 -1.10
CA LEU A 139 -23.46 -22.28 -1.47
C LEU A 139 -24.97 -22.19 -1.69
N GLN A 140 -25.55 -23.12 -2.46
CA GLN A 140 -26.98 -23.16 -2.75
C GLN A 140 -27.81 -23.35 -1.47
N ALA A 141 -27.40 -24.23 -0.56
CA ALA A 141 -28.05 -24.41 0.74
C ALA A 141 -28.04 -23.11 1.56
N LYS A 142 -26.90 -22.40 1.58
CA LYS A 142 -26.76 -21.12 2.27
C LYS A 142 -27.55 -19.99 1.64
N GLU A 143 -27.86 -20.02 0.34
CA GLU A 143 -28.66 -18.97 -0.29
C GLU A 143 -30.05 -18.83 0.36
N SER A 144 -30.71 -19.94 0.66
CA SER A 144 -32.04 -19.95 1.30
C SER A 144 -32.02 -20.02 2.83
N HIS A 145 -30.84 -20.09 3.44
CA HIS A 145 -30.73 -20.26 4.89
C HIS A 145 -31.19 -19.00 5.64
N PRO A 146 -32.00 -19.12 6.70
CA PRO A 146 -32.61 -17.96 7.37
C PRO A 146 -31.61 -17.00 8.03
N THR A 147 -30.43 -17.49 8.39
CA THR A 147 -29.38 -16.65 8.98
C THR A 147 -28.52 -15.92 7.95
N THR A 148 -28.61 -16.27 6.67
CA THR A 148 -27.76 -15.69 5.63
C THR A 148 -28.03 -14.21 5.46
N VAL A 149 -26.94 -13.43 5.38
CA VAL A 149 -26.98 -11.98 5.23
C VAL A 149 -26.68 -11.60 3.79
N TYR A 150 -27.50 -10.70 3.24
CA TYR A 150 -27.35 -10.16 1.89
C TYR A 150 -27.05 -8.67 1.94
N LEU A 151 -26.04 -8.26 1.19
CA LEU A 151 -25.74 -6.87 0.87
C LEU A 151 -26.18 -6.58 -0.56
N LEU A 152 -27.21 -5.74 -0.70
CA LEU A 152 -27.76 -5.39 -2.01
C LEU A 152 -26.94 -4.28 -2.67
N PHE A 153 -26.67 -4.41 -3.96
CA PHE A 153 -25.96 -3.42 -4.77
C PHE A 153 -26.75 -3.07 -6.02
N SER A 154 -26.82 -1.78 -6.34
CA SER A 154 -27.34 -1.25 -7.60
C SER A 154 -26.30 -0.31 -8.21
N ASP A 155 -25.93 -0.53 -9.47
CA ASP A 155 -24.87 0.23 -10.15
C ASP A 155 -23.57 0.36 -9.33
N LEU A 156 -23.18 -0.74 -8.66
CA LEU A 156 -22.01 -0.84 -7.77
C LEU A 156 -22.10 0.00 -6.48
N ASN A 157 -23.28 0.53 -6.14
CA ASN A 157 -23.51 1.29 -4.92
C ASN A 157 -24.18 0.38 -3.88
N PRO A 158 -23.66 0.28 -2.65
CA PRO A 158 -24.27 -0.55 -1.60
C PRO A 158 -25.55 0.07 -1.06
N LEU A 159 -26.50 -0.77 -0.67
CA LEU A 159 -27.70 -0.36 0.07
C LEU A 159 -27.33 -0.08 1.54
N VAL A 160 -27.69 1.11 2.01
CA VAL A 160 -27.40 1.60 3.36
C VAL A 160 -28.64 2.16 4.03
N THR A 161 -28.58 2.37 5.34
CA THR A 161 -29.60 3.06 6.13
C THR A 161 -28.94 4.07 7.06
N LEU A 162 -29.68 5.11 7.45
CA LEU A 162 -29.23 6.13 8.42
C LEU A 162 -29.83 5.82 9.79
N GLY A 163 -28.96 5.52 10.77
CA GLY A 163 -29.37 5.25 12.15
C GLY A 163 -30.21 3.98 12.35
N GLY A 164 -30.95 3.90 13.46
CA GLY A 164 -31.94 2.83 13.73
C GLY A 164 -31.54 1.76 14.76
N ASN A 165 -30.41 1.92 15.47
CA ASN A 165 -30.00 1.07 16.58
C ASN A 165 -29.40 1.91 17.72
N LYS A 166 -29.43 1.41 18.97
CA LYS A 166 -29.03 2.16 20.18
C LYS A 166 -27.63 2.79 20.09
N GLU A 167 -26.73 2.17 19.33
CA GLU A 167 -25.35 2.66 19.10
C GLU A 167 -25.29 3.96 18.29
N SER A 168 -26.30 4.26 17.46
CA SER A 168 -26.31 5.43 16.55
C SER A 168 -27.00 6.67 17.14
N SER A 169 -27.10 6.79 18.47
CA SER A 169 -28.00 7.76 19.11
C SER A 169 -27.46 9.20 19.19
N GLN A 170 -26.16 9.42 18.99
CA GLN A 170 -25.56 10.76 19.14
C GLN A 170 -25.46 11.55 17.83
N GLN A 171 -25.23 10.87 16.69
CA GLN A 171 -25.36 11.42 15.34
C GLN A 171 -25.79 10.31 14.37
N PRO A 172 -26.57 10.62 13.32
CA PRO A 172 -27.01 9.63 12.35
C PRO A 172 -25.80 9.06 11.58
N GLU A 173 -25.45 7.82 11.88
CA GLU A 173 -24.39 7.08 11.19
C GLU A 173 -24.94 6.30 10.00
N VAL A 174 -24.19 6.29 8.90
CA VAL A 174 -24.48 5.45 7.73
C VAL A 174 -24.00 4.02 8.03
N ARG A 175 -24.90 3.05 7.91
CA ARG A 175 -24.59 1.62 8.09
C ARG A 175 -25.17 0.78 6.96
N LEU A 176 -24.62 -0.42 6.75
CA LEU A 176 -25.17 -1.34 5.76
C LEU A 176 -26.59 -1.79 6.10
N CYS A 177 -27.47 -1.79 5.11
CA CYS A 177 -28.80 -2.38 5.20
C CYS A 177 -28.63 -3.89 4.99
N GLN A 178 -28.50 -4.65 6.09
CA GLN A 178 -28.35 -6.10 6.08
C GLN A 178 -29.70 -6.76 5.84
N LEU A 179 -29.83 -7.52 4.75
CA LEU A 179 -31.05 -8.21 4.35
C LEU A 179 -30.93 -9.72 4.60
N ASN A 180 -32.05 -10.42 4.65
CA ASN A 180 -32.11 -11.88 4.72
C ASN A 180 -32.83 -12.46 3.49
N TYR A 181 -32.85 -13.79 3.38
CA TYR A 181 -33.49 -14.49 2.25
C TYR A 181 -34.92 -14.01 1.91
N PRO A 182 -35.83 -13.74 2.87
CA PRO A 182 -37.18 -13.26 2.56
C PRO A 182 -37.21 -11.95 1.76
N ASP A 183 -36.22 -11.08 1.96
CA ASP A 183 -36.13 -9.76 1.34
C ASP A 183 -35.62 -9.84 -0.11
N VAL A 184 -34.84 -10.87 -0.44
CA VAL A 184 -34.14 -11.00 -1.72
C VAL A 184 -34.56 -12.21 -2.57
N LYS A 185 -35.40 -13.12 -2.05
CA LYS A 185 -35.84 -14.34 -2.74
C LYS A 185 -36.38 -14.12 -4.15
N GLY A 186 -37.06 -12.99 -4.39
CA GLY A 186 -37.60 -12.63 -5.70
C GLY A 186 -36.52 -12.37 -6.75
N TYR A 187 -35.38 -11.81 -6.32
CA TYR A 187 -34.22 -11.58 -7.18
C TYR A 187 -33.44 -12.88 -7.42
N LEU A 188 -33.27 -13.70 -6.38
CA LEU A 188 -32.58 -15.00 -6.47
C LEU A 188 -33.29 -15.99 -7.40
N ALA A 189 -34.61 -15.87 -7.54
CA ALA A 189 -35.40 -16.65 -8.50
C ALA A 189 -35.14 -16.29 -9.99
N GLN A 190 -34.38 -15.23 -10.27
CA GLN A 190 -34.00 -14.78 -11.62
C GLN A 190 -32.47 -14.67 -11.72
N PRO A 191 -31.73 -15.80 -11.63
CA PRO A 191 -30.27 -15.82 -11.54
C PRO A 191 -29.57 -15.15 -12.73
N GLU A 192 -30.21 -15.10 -13.89
CA GLU A 192 -29.70 -14.47 -15.12
C GLU A 192 -29.66 -12.95 -15.08
N LYS A 193 -30.42 -12.31 -14.17
CA LYS A 193 -30.50 -10.84 -14.01
C LYS A 193 -29.75 -10.31 -12.81
N ILE A 194 -29.05 -11.18 -12.09
CA ILE A 194 -28.32 -10.82 -10.89
C ILE A 194 -26.83 -11.16 -11.01
N THR A 195 -26.04 -10.64 -10.09
CA THR A 195 -24.67 -11.08 -9.87
C THR A 195 -24.50 -11.37 -8.39
N LEU A 196 -24.41 -12.65 -8.06
CA LEU A 196 -24.28 -13.13 -6.69
C LEU A 196 -22.81 -13.44 -6.37
N VAL A 197 -22.31 -12.93 -5.24
CA VAL A 197 -20.92 -13.12 -4.80
C VAL A 197 -20.91 -13.55 -3.34
N PHE A 198 -20.28 -14.68 -3.04
CA PHE A 198 -20.09 -15.17 -1.68
C PHE A 198 -18.96 -14.41 -0.97
N LEU A 199 -19.29 -13.63 0.07
CA LEU A 199 -18.32 -12.76 0.74
C LEU A 199 -17.52 -13.49 1.82
N GLY A 200 -18.12 -14.49 2.47
CA GLY A 200 -17.52 -15.22 3.58
C GLY A 200 -18.56 -15.61 4.63
N VAL A 201 -18.08 -15.92 5.83
CA VAL A 201 -18.89 -16.23 7.01
C VAL A 201 -18.47 -15.38 8.20
N GLU A 202 -19.37 -15.10 9.13
CA GLU A 202 -19.03 -14.35 10.35
C GLU A 202 -17.92 -15.04 11.17
N LEU A 203 -17.00 -14.25 11.72
CA LEU A 203 -15.89 -14.76 12.55
C LEU A 203 -16.38 -15.41 13.86
N GLU A 204 -17.52 -14.97 14.39
CA GLU A 204 -18.13 -15.54 15.58
C GLU A 204 -19.17 -16.59 15.17
N MET A 205 -18.90 -17.86 15.50
CA MET A 205 -19.94 -18.90 15.49
C MET A 205 -21.02 -18.49 16.48
N ARG A 206 -22.28 -18.38 16.05
CA ARG A 206 -23.36 -18.30 17.04
C ARG A 206 -23.33 -19.59 17.86
N LYS A 207 -23.11 -19.45 19.17
CA LYS A 207 -23.42 -20.52 20.14
C LYS A 207 -24.94 -20.67 20.20
N GLY A 208 -25.50 -21.30 19.19
CA GLY A 208 -26.92 -21.57 19.06
C GLY A 208 -27.27 -22.86 19.79
N SER A 209 -28.04 -22.73 20.86
CA SER A 209 -28.87 -23.80 21.42
C SER A 209 -29.67 -24.49 20.29
N PRO A 210 -29.88 -25.82 20.34
CA PRO A 210 -30.80 -26.49 19.44
C PRO A 210 -32.22 -26.05 19.83
N ALA A 211 -32.78 -25.06 19.13
CA ALA A 211 -34.11 -24.56 19.43
C ALA A 211 -34.81 -24.07 18.17
N GLN A 212 -35.54 -25.00 17.55
CA GLN A 212 -36.88 -24.79 16.98
C GLN A 212 -37.00 -23.65 15.94
N ALA A 213 -36.46 -23.88 14.74
CA ALA A 213 -37.01 -23.29 13.52
C ALA A 213 -37.02 -24.38 12.44
N GLY A 214 -38.20 -24.84 12.06
CA GLY A 214 -38.39 -26.04 11.25
C GLY A 214 -37.78 -25.97 9.85
N GLY A 215 -37.29 -27.12 9.39
CA GLY A 215 -37.25 -27.48 7.96
C GLY A 215 -35.89 -27.80 7.35
N VAL A 216 -34.75 -27.60 8.03
CA VAL A 216 -33.43 -27.87 7.46
C VAL A 216 -32.91 -29.24 7.96
N PRO A 217 -32.44 -30.15 7.08
CA PRO A 217 -31.83 -31.42 7.48
C PRO A 217 -30.60 -31.20 8.37
N GLU A 218 -30.49 -31.96 9.47
CA GLU A 218 -29.39 -31.85 10.46
C GLU A 218 -27.98 -32.03 9.85
N GLU A 219 -27.86 -32.62 8.65
CA GLU A 219 -26.57 -32.86 7.97
C GLU A 219 -25.98 -31.59 7.30
N GLU A 220 -26.77 -30.53 7.08
CA GLU A 220 -26.30 -29.30 6.41
C GLU A 220 -26.02 -28.12 7.36
N GLU A 221 -26.36 -28.25 8.64
CA GLU A 221 -26.28 -27.15 9.60
C GLU A 221 -24.91 -27.06 10.28
N ASP A 222 -23.97 -26.41 9.58
CA ASP A 222 -22.59 -26.20 10.06
C ASP A 222 -22.42 -25.00 11.03
N GLY A 223 -23.51 -24.34 11.42
CA GLY A 223 -23.51 -23.17 12.30
C GLY A 223 -22.93 -21.89 11.69
N LEU A 224 -22.48 -21.92 10.43
CA LEU A 224 -21.84 -20.78 9.78
C LEU A 224 -22.89 -19.79 9.23
N VAL A 225 -22.75 -18.52 9.60
CA VAL A 225 -23.57 -17.42 9.07
C VAL A 225 -22.94 -16.88 7.80
N ALA A 226 -23.49 -17.24 6.64
CA ALA A 226 -22.96 -16.84 5.34
C ALA A 226 -23.38 -15.41 4.95
N TRP A 227 -22.49 -14.73 4.24
CA TRP A 227 -22.72 -13.39 3.71
C TRP A 227 -22.55 -13.37 2.18
N PHE A 228 -23.48 -12.72 1.48
CA PHE A 228 -23.45 -12.56 0.03
C PHE A 228 -23.60 -11.09 -0.37
N ALA A 229 -22.94 -10.69 -1.46
CA ALA A 229 -23.28 -9.47 -2.19
C ALA A 229 -24.15 -9.82 -3.39
N LEU A 230 -25.23 -9.06 -3.57
CA LEU A 230 -26.21 -9.27 -4.62
C LEU A 230 -26.32 -7.99 -5.47
N GLY A 231 -25.73 -8.03 -6.66
CA GLY A 231 -25.90 -6.99 -7.67
C GLY A 231 -27.19 -7.20 -8.44
N ILE A 232 -28.05 -6.17 -8.51
CA ILE A 232 -29.34 -6.19 -9.21
C ILE A 232 -29.42 -5.13 -10.30
N GLU A 233 -30.35 -5.29 -11.24
CA GLU A 233 -30.65 -4.30 -12.28
C GLU A 233 -31.31 -3.03 -11.72
N PRO A 234 -31.15 -1.86 -12.37
CA PRO A 234 -31.71 -0.59 -11.90
C PRO A 234 -33.24 -0.61 -11.69
N GLY A 235 -34.00 -1.31 -12.53
CA GLY A 235 -35.45 -1.43 -12.38
C GLY A 235 -35.87 -2.13 -11.09
N ALA A 236 -35.18 -3.21 -10.73
CA ALA A 236 -35.39 -3.94 -9.48
C ALA A 236 -35.00 -3.09 -8.25
N ALA A 237 -33.98 -2.24 -8.39
CA ALA A 237 -33.52 -1.35 -7.34
C ALA A 237 -34.54 -0.25 -7.01
N GLU A 238 -35.24 0.30 -8.02
CA GLU A 238 -36.31 1.27 -7.80
C GLU A 238 -37.52 0.66 -7.09
N GLU A 239 -37.92 -0.57 -7.45
CA GLU A 239 -38.97 -1.30 -6.73
C GLU A 239 -38.57 -1.55 -5.27
N PHE A 240 -37.31 -1.89 -5.02
CA PHE A 240 -36.80 -2.10 -3.66
C PHE A 240 -36.89 -0.82 -2.81
N LYS A 241 -36.48 0.32 -3.37
CA LYS A 241 -36.53 1.63 -2.69
C LYS A 241 -37.95 2.04 -2.31
N GLN A 242 -38.93 1.73 -3.16
CA GLN A 242 -40.35 2.01 -2.87
C GLN A 242 -40.89 1.14 -1.73
N ARG A 243 -40.34 -0.07 -1.55
CA ARG A 243 -40.73 -1.00 -0.48
C ARG A 243 -40.07 -0.69 0.86
N HIS A 244 -38.87 -0.12 0.84
CA HIS A 244 -38.05 0.13 2.03
C HIS A 244 -37.58 1.59 2.07
N GLU A 245 -38.47 2.50 2.49
CA GLU A 245 -38.24 3.95 2.52
C GLU A 245 -37.06 4.37 3.43
N ASN A 246 -36.65 3.50 4.36
CA ASN A 246 -35.55 3.72 5.29
C ASN A 246 -34.17 3.31 4.75
N CYS A 247 -34.08 2.67 3.58
CA CYS A 247 -32.82 2.29 2.95
C CYS A 247 -32.63 3.02 1.61
N TYR A 248 -31.39 3.35 1.26
CA TYR A 248 -31.03 4.01 0.01
C TYR A 248 -29.68 3.51 -0.51
N PHE A 249 -29.41 3.64 -1.81
CA PHE A 249 -28.11 3.27 -2.39
C PHE A 249 -27.10 4.41 -2.24
N LEU A 250 -25.95 4.11 -1.63
CA LEU A 250 -24.94 5.10 -1.27
C LEU A 250 -24.16 5.59 -2.50
N HIS A 251 -24.39 6.84 -2.90
CA HIS A 251 -23.76 7.46 -4.08
C HIS A 251 -23.47 8.96 -3.82
N PRO A 252 -22.50 9.57 -4.53
CA PRO A 252 -21.46 8.91 -5.33
C PRO A 252 -20.47 8.14 -4.44
N PRO A 253 -19.79 7.09 -4.95
CA PRO A 253 -18.90 6.26 -4.14
C PRO A 253 -17.81 7.04 -3.38
N MET A 254 -17.19 8.03 -4.04
CA MET A 254 -16.23 8.94 -3.40
C MET A 254 -16.89 10.31 -3.18
N PRO A 255 -16.90 10.85 -1.95
CA PRO A 255 -16.32 10.30 -0.73
C PRO A 255 -17.29 9.45 0.10
N ALA A 256 -18.50 9.12 -0.39
CA ALA A 256 -19.56 8.58 0.47
C ALA A 256 -19.22 7.24 1.14
N LEU A 257 -18.45 6.36 0.47
CA LEU A 257 -17.99 5.10 1.07
C LEU A 257 -17.15 5.30 2.35
N LEU A 258 -16.51 6.46 2.52
CA LEU A 258 -15.77 6.83 3.73
C LEU A 258 -16.70 7.17 4.92
N GLN A 259 -18.02 7.13 4.76
CA GLN A 259 -18.98 7.35 5.85
C GLN A 259 -19.29 6.07 6.63
N LEU A 260 -19.01 4.89 6.06
CA LEU A 260 -19.24 3.60 6.70
C LEU A 260 -18.31 3.39 7.92
N LYS A 261 -18.61 2.40 8.76
CA LYS A 261 -17.64 1.92 9.77
C LYS A 261 -16.54 1.10 9.10
N GLU A 262 -15.35 1.04 9.71
CA GLU A 262 -14.14 0.43 9.15
C GLU A 262 -14.38 -1.02 8.68
N LYS A 263 -15.11 -1.78 9.52
CA LYS A 263 -15.47 -3.19 9.32
C LYS A 263 -16.46 -3.41 8.17
N GLU A 264 -17.45 -2.53 8.05
CA GLU A 264 -18.44 -2.59 6.96
C GLU A 264 -17.81 -2.13 5.64
N ALA A 265 -17.00 -1.07 5.70
CA ALA A 265 -16.21 -0.59 4.58
C ALA A 265 -15.38 -1.72 3.96
N GLY A 266 -14.68 -2.54 4.75
CA GLY A 266 -13.87 -3.64 4.21
C GLY A 266 -14.68 -4.70 3.46
N VAL A 267 -15.86 -5.06 3.96
CA VAL A 267 -16.78 -5.98 3.26
C VAL A 267 -17.30 -5.35 1.97
N VAL A 268 -17.63 -4.06 1.98
CA VAL A 268 -18.03 -3.32 0.77
C VAL A 268 -16.89 -3.24 -0.25
N ALA A 269 -15.65 -3.06 0.20
CA ALA A 269 -14.50 -3.03 -0.71
C ALA A 269 -14.33 -4.35 -1.46
N GLN A 270 -14.50 -5.49 -0.76
CA GLN A 270 -14.51 -6.81 -1.38
C GLN A 270 -15.68 -6.95 -2.37
N ALA A 271 -16.91 -6.69 -1.93
CA ALA A 271 -18.12 -6.85 -2.74
C ALA A 271 -18.07 -5.97 -4.00
N ARG A 272 -17.84 -4.66 -3.83
CA ARG A 272 -17.82 -3.68 -4.91
C ARG A 272 -16.74 -3.99 -5.95
N SER A 273 -15.55 -4.41 -5.53
CA SER A 273 -14.45 -4.74 -6.46
C SER A 273 -14.78 -5.95 -7.34
N VAL A 274 -15.37 -7.01 -6.76
CA VAL A 274 -15.76 -8.21 -7.51
C VAL A 274 -16.96 -7.93 -8.44
N LEU A 275 -17.96 -7.18 -7.97
CA LEU A 275 -19.08 -6.75 -8.80
C LEU A 275 -18.62 -5.81 -9.95
N ALA A 276 -17.68 -4.91 -9.68
CA ALA A 276 -17.09 -4.03 -10.70
C ALA A 276 -16.30 -4.82 -11.75
N TRP A 277 -15.61 -5.89 -11.33
CA TRP A 277 -14.97 -6.82 -12.26
C TRP A 277 -16.01 -7.51 -13.14
N HIS A 278 -17.08 -8.06 -12.57
CA HIS A 278 -18.14 -8.69 -13.36
C HIS A 278 -18.87 -7.76 -14.32
N SER A 279 -18.97 -6.46 -14.03
CA SER A 279 -19.59 -5.49 -14.93
C SER A 279 -18.73 -5.21 -16.17
N ARG A 280 -17.39 -5.25 -16.04
CA ARG A 280 -16.44 -4.91 -17.12
C ARG A 280 -15.78 -6.10 -17.83
N TYR A 281 -15.83 -7.30 -17.25
CA TYR A 281 -15.11 -8.50 -17.75
C TYR A 281 -16.07 -9.62 -18.19
N LYS A 282 -17.18 -9.27 -18.84
CA LYS A 282 -18.19 -10.24 -19.32
C LYS A 282 -17.70 -11.15 -20.46
N PHE A 283 -16.66 -10.75 -21.17
CA PHE A 283 -16.09 -11.47 -22.30
C PHE A 283 -14.65 -11.93 -21.99
N CYS A 284 -14.25 -13.05 -22.59
CA CYS A 284 -12.93 -13.65 -22.41
C CYS A 284 -11.85 -12.75 -23.02
N PRO A 285 -10.86 -12.27 -22.25
CA PRO A 285 -9.77 -11.45 -22.79
C PRO A 285 -8.93 -12.16 -23.85
N THR A 286 -8.85 -13.50 -23.81
CA THR A 286 -8.02 -14.31 -24.72
C THR A 286 -8.65 -14.50 -26.10
N CYS A 287 -9.98 -14.53 -26.21
CA CYS A 287 -10.65 -14.89 -27.49
C CYS A 287 -11.94 -14.12 -27.81
N GLY A 288 -12.40 -13.22 -26.94
CA GLY A 288 -13.61 -12.41 -27.14
C GLY A 288 -14.94 -13.14 -26.93
N SER A 289 -14.95 -14.44 -26.65
CA SER A 289 -16.19 -15.20 -26.39
C SER A 289 -16.83 -14.81 -25.06
N ALA A 290 -18.13 -15.09 -24.88
CA ALA A 290 -18.81 -14.92 -23.61
C ALA A 290 -18.16 -15.76 -22.49
N THR A 291 -18.42 -15.36 -21.23
CA THR A 291 -17.94 -16.08 -20.04
C THR A 291 -19.09 -16.32 -19.06
N LYS A 292 -19.04 -17.43 -18.34
CA LYS A 292 -19.96 -17.75 -17.23
C LYS A 292 -19.27 -17.51 -15.88
N ILE A 293 -20.05 -17.15 -14.85
CA ILE A 293 -19.55 -16.94 -13.48
C ILE A 293 -19.49 -18.30 -12.77
N GLU A 294 -18.42 -18.55 -12.04
CA GLU A 294 -18.20 -19.74 -11.22
C GLU A 294 -17.54 -19.37 -9.87
N GLU A 295 -17.30 -20.38 -9.04
CA GLU A 295 -16.58 -20.30 -7.76
C GLU A 295 -17.10 -19.18 -6.82
N GLY A 296 -18.41 -19.16 -6.56
CA GLY A 296 -19.06 -18.18 -5.67
C GLY A 296 -18.87 -16.72 -6.11
N GLY A 297 -18.70 -16.46 -7.41
CA GLY A 297 -18.44 -15.13 -7.96
C GLY A 297 -16.96 -14.79 -8.14
N TYR A 298 -16.03 -15.68 -7.78
CA TYR A 298 -14.59 -15.41 -7.85
C TYR A 298 -13.92 -15.92 -9.12
N LYS A 299 -14.69 -16.45 -10.07
CA LYS A 299 -14.14 -16.94 -11.34
C LYS A 299 -15.07 -16.63 -12.50
N ARG A 300 -14.47 -16.36 -13.66
CA ARG A 300 -15.16 -16.32 -14.95
C ARG A 300 -14.50 -17.31 -15.89
N VAL A 301 -15.31 -18.13 -16.55
CA VAL A 301 -14.84 -19.22 -17.42
C VAL A 301 -15.35 -18.99 -18.83
N CYS A 302 -14.43 -19.03 -19.80
CA CYS A 302 -14.76 -18.91 -21.22
C CYS A 302 -15.68 -20.05 -21.66
N VAL A 303 -16.72 -19.74 -22.45
CA VAL A 303 -17.63 -20.78 -22.99
C VAL A 303 -17.04 -21.54 -24.18
N ARG A 304 -15.95 -21.04 -24.78
CA ARG A 304 -15.27 -21.69 -25.90
C ARG A 304 -14.28 -22.73 -25.37
N GLU A 305 -14.60 -24.01 -25.53
CA GLU A 305 -13.83 -25.16 -25.03
C GLU A 305 -12.37 -25.20 -25.54
N THR A 306 -12.12 -24.72 -26.75
CA THR A 306 -10.78 -24.67 -27.37
C THR A 306 -9.96 -23.46 -26.95
N CYS A 307 -10.46 -22.62 -26.04
CA CYS A 307 -9.78 -21.39 -25.64
C CYS A 307 -8.52 -21.69 -24.80
N PRO A 308 -7.35 -21.06 -25.10
CA PRO A 308 -6.15 -21.23 -24.30
C PRO A 308 -6.32 -20.86 -22.82
N SER A 309 -7.26 -19.97 -22.49
CA SER A 309 -7.57 -19.60 -21.10
C SER A 309 -8.08 -20.77 -20.25
N LEU A 310 -8.49 -21.88 -20.88
CA LEU A 310 -8.97 -23.10 -20.21
C LEU A 310 -7.87 -24.14 -20.02
N GLN A 311 -6.67 -23.91 -20.57
CA GLN A 311 -5.54 -24.82 -20.50
C GLN A 311 -4.54 -24.32 -19.44
N GLY A 312 -4.63 -24.87 -18.23
CA GLY A 312 -3.85 -24.41 -17.07
C GLY A 312 -4.54 -23.29 -16.29
N VAL A 313 -3.75 -22.52 -15.52
CA VAL A 313 -4.26 -21.45 -14.64
C VAL A 313 -3.81 -20.10 -15.17
N HIS A 314 -4.76 -19.24 -15.52
CA HIS A 314 -4.52 -17.92 -16.09
C HIS A 314 -5.22 -16.83 -15.29
N ASN A 315 -4.59 -15.66 -15.15
CA ASN A 315 -5.16 -14.51 -14.45
C ASN A 315 -6.46 -13.98 -15.10
N THR A 316 -6.69 -14.27 -16.38
CA THR A 316 -7.92 -13.90 -17.12
C THR A 316 -9.19 -14.43 -16.50
N SER A 317 -9.08 -15.47 -15.67
CA SER A 317 -10.20 -16.14 -15.00
C SER A 317 -10.60 -15.49 -13.67
N TYR A 318 -9.76 -14.61 -13.09
CA TYR A 318 -9.88 -14.18 -11.70
C TYR A 318 -10.08 -12.66 -11.56
N PRO A 319 -10.65 -12.19 -10.43
CA PRO A 319 -10.78 -10.77 -10.13
C PRO A 319 -9.43 -10.04 -10.17
N ARG A 320 -9.44 -8.84 -10.75
CA ARG A 320 -8.27 -7.97 -10.86
C ARG A 320 -8.07 -7.17 -9.57
N VAL A 321 -6.83 -7.02 -9.14
CA VAL A 321 -6.40 -6.09 -8.09
C VAL A 321 -5.26 -5.26 -8.66
N ASP A 322 -5.44 -3.94 -8.72
CA ASP A 322 -4.47 -3.02 -9.28
C ASP A 322 -3.60 -2.42 -8.15
N PRO A 323 -2.33 -2.81 -8.01
CA PRO A 323 -1.45 -2.22 -6.98
C PRO A 323 -1.13 -0.76 -7.32
N VAL A 324 -1.33 0.12 -6.35
CA VAL A 324 -1.11 1.56 -6.47
C VAL A 324 -0.25 2.01 -5.30
N VAL A 325 0.90 2.61 -5.57
CA VAL A 325 1.71 3.25 -4.53
C VAL A 325 1.12 4.62 -4.20
N ILE A 326 1.12 4.97 -2.92
CA ILE A 326 0.81 6.32 -2.45
C ILE A 326 1.82 6.73 -1.40
N MET A 327 2.49 7.85 -1.63
CA MET A 327 3.72 8.17 -0.91
C MET A 327 3.67 9.54 -0.24
N GLN A 328 3.96 9.55 1.05
CA GLN A 328 4.30 10.75 1.78
C GLN A 328 5.79 11.02 1.62
N VAL A 329 6.12 11.99 0.76
CA VAL A 329 7.51 12.35 0.46
C VAL A 329 7.99 13.43 1.42
N ILE A 330 9.07 13.14 2.13
CA ILE A 330 9.70 13.98 3.15
C ILE A 330 10.87 14.72 2.50
N HIS A 331 10.93 16.02 2.70
CA HIS A 331 12.01 16.87 2.20
C HIS A 331 13.37 16.45 2.82
N PRO A 332 14.52 16.66 2.15
CA PRO A 332 15.83 16.24 2.66
C PRO A 332 16.19 16.74 4.07
N ASP A 333 15.64 17.89 4.49
CA ASP A 333 15.82 18.45 5.84
C ASP A 333 14.86 17.90 6.92
N GLY A 334 13.90 17.05 6.56
CA GLY A 334 12.93 16.46 7.49
C GLY A 334 11.82 17.40 7.98
N THR A 335 11.79 18.67 7.54
CA THR A 335 10.87 19.71 8.05
C THR A 335 9.66 19.99 7.16
N LYS A 336 9.70 19.53 5.91
CA LYS A 336 8.66 19.76 4.90
C LYS A 336 8.24 18.44 4.26
N CYS A 337 7.09 18.45 3.63
CA CYS A 337 6.59 17.33 2.86
C CYS A 337 6.04 17.77 1.50
N LEU A 338 6.13 16.90 0.50
CA LEU A 338 5.62 17.17 -0.85
C LEU A 338 4.16 16.73 -0.92
N LEU A 339 3.29 17.62 -1.38
CA LEU A 339 1.91 17.30 -1.73
C LEU A 339 1.60 17.83 -3.12
N GLY A 340 0.76 17.10 -3.85
CA GLY A 340 0.28 17.46 -5.17
C GLY A 340 -1.23 17.61 -5.24
N ARG A 341 -1.72 18.13 -6.36
CA ARG A 341 -3.15 18.15 -6.69
C ARG A 341 -3.39 17.97 -8.19
N GLN A 342 -4.48 17.30 -8.53
CA GLN A 342 -4.97 17.22 -9.91
C GLN A 342 -5.98 18.33 -10.19
N LYS A 343 -6.12 18.70 -11.46
CA LYS A 343 -7.07 19.73 -11.93
C LYS A 343 -8.53 19.44 -11.55
N ARG A 344 -8.88 18.16 -11.36
CA ARG A 344 -10.25 17.72 -11.00
C ARG A 344 -10.55 17.85 -9.50
N PHE A 345 -9.54 18.08 -8.65
CA PHE A 345 -9.75 18.12 -7.21
C PHE A 345 -10.41 19.44 -6.78
N PRO A 346 -11.22 19.42 -5.70
CA PRO A 346 -11.75 20.65 -5.12
C PRO A 346 -10.65 21.71 -4.94
N PRO A 347 -10.94 23.00 -5.21
CA PRO A 347 -9.96 24.07 -5.00
C PRO A 347 -9.39 24.05 -3.58
N GLY A 348 -8.06 24.11 -3.46
CA GLY A 348 -7.36 24.05 -2.17
C GLY A 348 -7.07 22.63 -1.66
N MET A 349 -7.63 21.57 -2.25
CA MET A 349 -7.26 20.21 -1.85
C MET A 349 -5.86 19.84 -2.36
N PHE A 350 -4.98 19.39 -1.46
CA PHE A 350 -3.66 18.79 -1.74
C PHE A 350 -3.57 17.42 -1.05
N THR A 351 -2.83 16.48 -1.64
CA THR A 351 -2.71 15.09 -1.16
C THR A 351 -1.35 14.50 -1.53
N CYS A 352 -1.03 13.35 -0.96
CA CYS A 352 0.11 12.54 -1.39
C CYS A 352 0.02 12.22 -2.90
N LEU A 353 1.19 12.16 -3.56
CA LEU A 353 1.32 11.64 -4.92
C LEU A 353 1.03 10.13 -4.92
N ALA A 354 0.50 9.61 -6.02
CA ALA A 354 0.13 8.20 -6.14
C ALA A 354 0.05 7.75 -7.60
N GLY A 355 0.44 6.51 -7.87
CA GLY A 355 0.35 5.93 -9.20
C GLY A 355 0.46 4.41 -9.22
N PHE A 356 0.22 3.81 -10.38
CA PHE A 356 0.16 2.35 -10.52
C PHE A 356 1.57 1.75 -10.51
N ILE A 357 1.72 0.58 -9.89
CA ILE A 357 2.95 -0.22 -10.06
C ILE A 357 2.95 -0.83 -11.46
N GLU A 358 4.05 -0.68 -12.20
CA GLU A 358 4.19 -1.29 -13.53
C GLU A 358 4.72 -2.73 -13.48
N PRO A 359 4.49 -3.54 -14.54
CA PRO A 359 5.01 -4.91 -14.59
C PRO A 359 6.53 -4.97 -14.48
N GLY A 360 7.03 -5.69 -13.46
CA GLY A 360 8.45 -5.86 -13.22
C GLY A 360 9.06 -4.86 -12.22
N GLU A 361 8.25 -3.93 -11.70
CA GLU A 361 8.69 -2.97 -10.68
C GLU A 361 8.52 -3.50 -9.25
N THR A 362 9.41 -3.05 -8.36
CA THR A 362 9.20 -3.12 -6.91
C THR A 362 8.31 -1.97 -6.43
N ILE A 363 7.78 -2.06 -5.20
CA ILE A 363 7.05 -0.96 -4.57
C ILE A 363 7.93 0.29 -4.50
N GLU A 364 9.19 0.10 -4.12
CA GLU A 364 10.14 1.19 -3.95
C GLU A 364 10.51 1.85 -5.28
N ASP A 365 10.60 1.08 -6.36
CA ASP A 365 10.90 1.62 -7.69
C ASP A 365 9.72 2.41 -8.24
N ALA A 366 8.49 1.89 -8.12
CA ALA A 366 7.29 2.61 -8.51
C ALA A 366 7.15 3.93 -7.73
N VAL A 367 7.41 3.94 -6.41
CA VAL A 367 7.42 5.18 -5.61
C VAL A 367 8.43 6.18 -6.15
N ARG A 368 9.65 5.75 -6.52
CA ARG A 368 10.67 6.66 -7.05
C ARG A 368 10.28 7.20 -8.42
N ARG A 369 9.82 6.34 -9.32
CA ARG A 369 9.39 6.69 -10.68
C ARG A 369 8.26 7.71 -10.63
N GLU A 370 7.17 7.38 -9.96
CA GLU A 370 5.96 8.23 -9.90
C GLU A 370 6.24 9.61 -9.30
N VAL A 371 7.07 9.70 -8.25
CA VAL A 371 7.45 11.01 -7.68
C VAL A 371 8.29 11.82 -8.66
N GLU A 372 9.24 11.20 -9.36
CA GLU A 372 10.09 11.88 -10.33
C GLU A 372 9.30 12.30 -11.59
N GLU A 373 8.36 11.48 -12.05
CA GLU A 373 7.46 11.77 -13.19
C GLU A 373 6.54 12.96 -12.88
N GLU A 374 5.77 12.89 -11.78
CA GLU A 374 4.77 13.91 -11.47
C GLU A 374 5.39 15.24 -11.02
N SER A 375 6.52 15.20 -10.29
CA SER A 375 7.07 16.36 -9.59
C SER A 375 8.52 16.70 -9.89
N GLY A 376 9.27 15.85 -10.58
CA GLY A 376 10.71 16.02 -10.81
C GLY A 376 11.60 15.76 -9.59
N VAL A 377 11.02 15.45 -8.43
CA VAL A 377 11.75 15.23 -7.18
C VAL A 377 12.31 13.80 -7.14
N LYS A 378 13.60 13.67 -6.85
CA LYS A 378 14.27 12.36 -6.72
C LYS A 378 14.09 11.82 -5.31
N VAL A 379 13.80 10.53 -5.21
CA VAL A 379 13.59 9.83 -3.93
C VAL A 379 14.68 8.79 -3.69
N GLY A 380 15.18 8.73 -2.46
CA GLY A 380 16.14 7.74 -1.98
C GLY A 380 15.45 6.59 -1.24
N HIS A 381 15.39 6.71 0.09
CA HIS A 381 14.78 5.70 0.96
C HIS A 381 13.26 5.67 0.80
N VAL A 382 12.70 4.47 0.78
CA VAL A 382 11.25 4.21 0.74
C VAL A 382 10.95 3.18 1.83
N GLN A 383 9.96 3.47 2.66
CA GLN A 383 9.54 2.65 3.79
C GLN A 383 8.04 2.40 3.69
N TYR A 384 7.64 1.14 3.56
CA TYR A 384 6.24 0.74 3.67
C TYR A 384 5.68 1.09 5.04
N VAL A 385 4.42 1.56 5.07
CA VAL A 385 3.67 1.87 6.29
C VAL A 385 2.45 0.97 6.42
N SER A 386 1.51 1.05 5.48
CA SER A 386 0.23 0.36 5.57
C SER A 386 -0.48 0.24 4.21
N CYS A 387 -1.59 -0.49 4.17
CA CYS A 387 -2.38 -0.70 2.94
C CYS A 387 -3.85 -0.35 3.15
N GLN A 388 -4.49 0.15 2.10
CA GLN A 388 -5.93 0.42 2.03
C GLN A 388 -6.50 -0.10 0.71
N PRO A 389 -7.38 -1.13 0.74
CA PRO A 389 -8.19 -1.45 -0.42
C PRO A 389 -9.03 -0.24 -0.83
N TRP A 390 -9.00 0.12 -2.11
CA TRP A 390 -9.73 1.24 -2.66
C TRP A 390 -10.59 0.76 -3.83
N PRO A 391 -11.89 0.48 -3.59
CA PRO A 391 -12.75 -0.20 -4.55
C PRO A 391 -13.24 0.76 -5.65
N MET A 392 -12.34 1.43 -6.37
CA MET A 392 -12.63 2.43 -7.41
C MET A 392 -11.83 2.22 -8.73
N PRO A 393 -12.02 1.09 -9.45
CA PRO A 393 -12.90 -0.03 -9.11
C PRO A 393 -12.24 -1.09 -8.22
N SER A 394 -10.92 -1.32 -8.33
CA SER A 394 -10.25 -2.48 -7.73
C SER A 394 -8.78 -2.21 -7.35
N SER A 395 -8.47 -1.07 -6.75
CA SER A 395 -7.10 -0.69 -6.41
C SER A 395 -6.69 -1.15 -5.01
N LEU A 396 -5.43 -1.51 -4.83
CA LEU A 396 -4.80 -1.71 -3.52
C LEU A 396 -3.80 -0.58 -3.29
N MET A 397 -4.16 0.38 -2.43
CA MET A 397 -3.29 1.50 -2.08
C MET A 397 -2.21 1.02 -1.12
N ILE A 398 -0.95 1.12 -1.51
CA ILE A 398 0.24 0.74 -0.77
C ILE A 398 0.90 2.03 -0.28
N GLY A 399 0.67 2.34 1.00
CA GLY A 399 1.13 3.57 1.64
C GLY A 399 2.60 3.49 2.04
N CYS A 400 3.40 4.47 1.60
CA CYS A 400 4.83 4.54 1.87
C CYS A 400 5.26 5.92 2.40
N LEU A 401 6.29 5.94 3.25
CA LEU A 401 7.11 7.12 3.50
C LEU A 401 8.29 7.10 2.53
N ALA A 402 8.57 8.23 1.90
CA ALA A 402 9.67 8.40 0.97
C ALA A 402 10.55 9.56 1.41
N VAL A 403 11.87 9.46 1.28
CA VAL A 403 12.80 10.56 1.58
C VAL A 403 13.38 11.10 0.29
N ALA A 404 13.06 12.36 -0.01
CA ALA A 404 13.61 13.06 -1.15
C ALA A 404 15.12 13.30 -0.99
N VAL A 405 15.83 13.28 -2.11
CA VAL A 405 17.26 13.60 -2.23
C VAL A 405 17.53 14.80 -3.14
N SER A 406 16.48 15.36 -3.74
CA SER A 406 16.47 16.65 -4.43
C SER A 406 15.29 17.51 -3.94
N THR A 407 15.31 18.81 -4.25
CA THR A 407 14.31 19.77 -3.77
C THR A 407 13.61 20.55 -4.89
N GLU A 408 14.21 20.62 -6.07
CA GLU A 408 13.65 21.31 -7.22
C GLU A 408 12.41 20.57 -7.72
N ILE A 409 11.29 21.29 -7.82
CA ILE A 409 10.03 20.76 -8.33
C ILE A 409 9.88 21.17 -9.80
N LYS A 410 9.63 20.19 -10.65
CA LYS A 410 9.25 20.35 -12.06
C LYS A 410 8.00 19.51 -12.31
N VAL A 411 6.84 20.17 -12.26
CA VAL A 411 5.53 19.52 -12.38
C VAL A 411 5.26 19.06 -13.82
N ASP A 412 4.88 17.79 -14.01
CA ASP A 412 4.25 17.34 -15.26
C ASP A 412 2.78 17.78 -15.29
N LYS A 413 2.49 18.76 -16.15
CA LYS A 413 1.15 19.34 -16.30
C LYS A 413 0.14 18.43 -17.00
N ASN A 414 0.59 17.29 -17.56
CA ASN A 414 -0.31 16.28 -18.12
C ASN A 414 -1.03 15.49 -17.01
N GLU A 415 -0.37 15.33 -15.85
CA GLU A 415 -0.87 14.50 -14.75
C GLU A 415 -1.42 15.34 -13.60
N ILE A 416 -0.62 16.31 -13.11
CA ILE A 416 -0.96 17.11 -11.94
C ILE A 416 -0.96 18.62 -12.23
N GLU A 417 -1.84 19.33 -11.54
CA GLU A 417 -2.00 20.78 -11.68
C GLU A 417 -0.89 21.53 -10.93
N ASP A 418 -0.53 21.08 -9.73
CA ASP A 418 0.45 21.74 -8.86
C ASP A 418 1.07 20.72 -7.88
N ALA A 419 2.33 20.93 -7.52
CA ALA A 419 3.04 20.22 -6.47
C ALA A 419 3.91 21.19 -5.68
N ARG A 420 3.86 21.13 -4.34
CA ARG A 420 4.56 22.07 -3.47
C ARG A 420 5.09 21.39 -2.21
N TRP A 421 6.16 21.96 -1.67
CA TRP A 421 6.64 21.66 -0.33
C TRP A 421 5.81 22.40 0.71
N PHE A 422 5.22 21.68 1.65
CA PHE A 422 4.46 22.21 2.78
C PHE A 422 5.25 21.99 4.07
N THR A 423 5.34 22.99 4.93
CA THR A 423 6.03 22.87 6.22
C THR A 423 5.22 21.99 7.17
N ARG A 424 5.90 21.34 8.12
CA ARG A 424 5.21 20.58 9.18
C ARG A 424 4.19 21.44 9.92
N GLU A 425 4.53 22.70 10.21
CA GLU A 425 3.61 23.67 10.84
C GLU A 425 2.35 23.92 10.01
N GLN A 426 2.48 24.15 8.70
CA GLN A 426 1.34 24.31 7.79
C GLN A 426 0.42 23.08 7.80
N VAL A 427 1.00 21.88 7.82
CA VAL A 427 0.24 20.64 7.83
C VAL A 427 -0.45 20.41 9.18
N VAL A 428 0.22 20.67 10.31
CA VAL A 428 -0.39 20.65 11.66
C VAL A 428 -1.59 21.58 11.73
N ASP A 429 -1.45 22.79 11.19
CA ASP A 429 -2.54 23.77 11.14
C ASP A 429 -3.73 23.27 10.33
N VAL A 430 -3.50 22.61 9.18
CA VAL A 430 -4.58 22.03 8.37
C VAL A 430 -5.27 20.86 9.05
N LEU A 431 -4.52 19.98 9.72
CA LEU A 431 -5.08 18.82 10.42
C LEU A 431 -5.91 19.22 11.65
N THR A 432 -5.59 20.35 12.30
CA THR A 432 -6.28 20.82 13.52
C THR A 432 -7.39 21.83 13.24
N LYS A 433 -7.20 22.75 12.28
CA LYS A 433 -8.14 23.85 11.99
C LYS A 433 -9.04 23.58 10.77
N GLY A 434 -8.77 22.53 9.99
CA GLY A 434 -9.61 22.12 8.86
C GLY A 434 -9.64 23.11 7.69
N LYS A 435 -10.80 23.21 7.01
CA LYS A 435 -10.99 23.92 5.72
C LYS A 435 -10.82 25.45 5.75
N GLN A 436 -10.49 26.05 6.88
CA GLN A 436 -10.31 27.50 7.01
C GLN A 436 -8.94 28.00 6.50
N GLN A 437 -8.09 27.09 6.01
CA GLN A 437 -6.75 27.37 5.55
C GLN A 437 -6.67 27.52 4.02
N ALA A 438 -5.55 28.05 3.53
CA ALA A 438 -5.26 28.20 2.11
C ALA A 438 -5.23 26.85 1.34
N PHE A 439 -5.13 25.72 2.06
CA PHE A 439 -5.26 24.38 1.52
C PHE A 439 -5.89 23.43 2.55
N PHE A 440 -6.36 22.27 2.11
CA PHE A 440 -6.81 21.18 2.98
C PHE A 440 -6.43 19.82 2.41
N VAL A 441 -6.48 18.78 3.24
CA VAL A 441 -6.14 17.39 2.87
C VAL A 441 -7.38 16.49 2.82
N PRO A 442 -7.31 15.27 2.24
CA PRO A 442 -8.43 14.33 2.25
C PRO A 442 -8.99 14.01 3.65
N PRO A 443 -10.20 13.44 3.76
CA PRO A 443 -10.79 13.04 5.05
C PRO A 443 -9.93 12.04 5.83
N SER A 444 -10.11 11.98 7.16
CA SER A 444 -9.28 11.18 8.07
C SER A 444 -9.19 9.69 7.72
N ARG A 445 -10.21 9.13 7.06
CA ARG A 445 -10.25 7.70 6.66
C ARG A 445 -9.49 7.39 5.37
N ALA A 446 -9.05 8.40 4.61
CA ALA A 446 -8.22 8.19 3.43
C ALA A 446 -6.78 7.90 3.84
N ILE A 447 -6.14 6.92 3.19
CA ILE A 447 -4.75 6.55 3.48
C ILE A 447 -3.77 7.73 3.33
N ALA A 448 -4.03 8.66 2.39
CA ALA A 448 -3.24 9.89 2.26
C ALA A 448 -3.25 10.72 3.56
N HIS A 449 -4.42 10.90 4.18
CA HIS A 449 -4.53 11.62 5.45
C HIS A 449 -3.77 10.89 6.56
N GLN A 450 -3.87 9.57 6.62
CA GLN A 450 -3.17 8.75 7.61
C GLN A 450 -1.65 8.86 7.47
N LEU A 451 -1.11 8.81 6.25
CA LEU A 451 0.32 9.00 5.98
C LEU A 451 0.80 10.41 6.38
N ILE A 452 0.02 11.45 6.04
CA ILE A 452 0.32 12.85 6.40
C ILE A 452 0.34 13.01 7.92
N LYS A 453 -0.70 12.51 8.61
CA LYS A 453 -0.82 12.55 10.07
C LYS A 453 0.32 11.79 10.74
N HIS A 454 0.68 10.61 10.22
CA HIS A 454 1.80 9.83 10.72
C HIS A 454 3.12 10.59 10.59
N TRP A 455 3.39 11.23 9.45
CA TRP A 455 4.58 12.06 9.25
C TRP A 455 4.66 13.27 10.19
N VAL A 456 3.52 13.90 10.49
CA VAL A 456 3.47 14.99 11.48
C VAL A 456 3.88 14.51 12.87
N GLY A 457 3.48 13.29 13.27
CA GLY A 457 3.84 12.68 14.55
C GLY A 457 5.26 12.10 14.61
N MET A 458 5.92 11.89 13.47
CA MET A 458 7.32 11.45 13.45
C MET A 458 8.22 12.52 14.06
N ASN A 459 9.06 12.13 15.02
CA ASN A 459 9.93 13.02 15.76
C ASN A 459 10.86 13.83 14.83
N PRO A 460 10.62 15.14 14.66
CA PRO A 460 11.62 16.03 14.13
C PRO A 460 12.48 16.43 15.33
N ASN A 461 13.52 15.66 15.66
CA ASN A 461 14.39 16.01 16.79
C ASN A 461 14.71 17.52 16.74
N LEU A 462 14.40 18.15 17.88
CA LEU A 462 15.03 19.31 18.52
C LEU A 462 16.23 19.92 17.80
#